data_AF-K9UCT9-F1
#
_entry.id   AF-K9UCT9-F1
#
_cell.length_a   1.000
_cell.length_b   1.000
_cell.length_c   1.000
_cell.angle_alpha   90.00
_cell.angle_beta   90.00
_cell.angle_gamma   90.00
#
_symmetry.space_group_name_H-M   'P 1'
#
loop_
_entity.id
_entity.type
_entity.pdbx_description
1 polymer ?
#
loop_
_entity_poly.entity_id
_entity_poly.type
_entity_poly.pdbx_seq_one_letter_code
_entity_poly.pdbx_strand_id
1 'polypeptide(L)'
;MCQATRSLTLNRSSLTTLPQSICNLPELVKLNVFDSHLTTLPAAIGNLSQLTSLVVRNSYLERLPESIGQLTNLAYLDLQVNRLTVLPQSIANLQNLIEIDLWNNPIDDLSIVERLPNLDRYCRQSLYFNTLTSYIDKPLIKYVHL
;
A
#
# COMPACT_ATOMS: atom_id res chain seq x y z
N MET A 1 -4.81 -29.71 -10.19
CA MET A 1 -5.73 -28.96 -9.31
C MET A 1 -5.47 -27.47 -9.56
N CYS A 2 -6.25 -26.81 -10.43
CA CYS A 2 -6.10 -25.38 -10.68
C CYS A 2 -6.70 -24.60 -9.51
N GLN A 3 -5.87 -23.99 -8.67
CA GLN A 3 -6.37 -22.93 -7.80
C GLN A 3 -6.76 -21.75 -8.68
N ALA A 4 -8.07 -21.49 -8.81
CA ALA A 4 -8.54 -20.26 -9.41
C ALA A 4 -8.18 -19.10 -8.46
N THR A 5 -7.04 -18.45 -8.67
CA THR A 5 -6.67 -17.23 -7.94
C THR A 5 -7.72 -16.15 -8.23
N ARG A 6 -8.64 -15.90 -7.28
CA ARG A 6 -9.63 -14.83 -7.43
C ARG A 6 -8.90 -13.50 -7.33
N SER A 7 -8.88 -12.80 -8.46
CA SER A 7 -8.32 -11.46 -8.59
C SER A 7 -9.46 -10.52 -8.98
N LEU A 8 -9.60 -9.41 -8.29
CA LEU A 8 -10.56 -8.36 -8.61
C LEU A 8 -9.80 -7.12 -9.07
N THR A 9 -10.12 -6.66 -10.28
CA THR A 9 -9.50 -5.47 -10.87
C THR A 9 -10.58 -4.43 -11.15
N LEU A 10 -10.39 -3.22 -10.63
CA LEU A 10 -11.26 -2.07 -10.82
C LEU A 10 -10.42 -0.95 -11.47
N ASN A 11 -10.59 -0.78 -12.78
CA ASN A 11 -9.84 0.22 -13.55
C ASN A 11 -10.78 1.34 -13.97
N ARG A 12 -10.30 2.60 -13.88
CA ARG A 12 -11.05 3.78 -14.37
C ARG A 12 -12.47 3.86 -13.80
N SER A 13 -12.61 3.44 -12.54
CA SER A 13 -13.89 3.49 -11.87
C SER A 13 -14.07 4.87 -11.25
N SER A 14 -15.24 5.49 -11.47
CA SER A 14 -15.63 6.76 -10.80
C SER A 14 -15.93 6.56 -9.31
N LEU A 15 -15.53 5.43 -8.73
CA LEU A 15 -15.75 5.09 -7.33
C LEU A 15 -14.83 5.95 -6.46
N THR A 16 -15.44 6.65 -5.51
CA THR A 16 -14.72 7.38 -4.46
C THR A 16 -14.41 6.53 -3.25
N THR A 17 -15.14 5.43 -3.07
CA THR A 17 -14.97 4.40 -2.03
C THR A 17 -15.23 3.01 -2.62
N LEU A 18 -14.60 1.97 -2.05
CA LEU A 18 -14.97 0.58 -2.36
C LEU A 18 -16.16 0.18 -1.48
N PRO A 19 -17.13 -0.60 -2.01
CA PRO A 19 -18.22 -1.09 -1.21
C PRO A 19 -17.71 -2.07 -0.15
N GLN A 20 -18.25 -2.01 1.07
CA GLN A 20 -17.84 -2.88 2.17
C GLN A 20 -18.06 -4.37 1.88
N SER A 21 -18.95 -4.71 0.93
CA SER A 21 -19.16 -6.08 0.47
C SER A 21 -17.92 -6.71 -0.16
N ILE A 22 -16.96 -5.92 -0.66
CA ILE A 22 -15.68 -6.45 -1.16
C ILE A 22 -14.92 -7.21 -0.08
N CYS A 23 -15.06 -6.78 1.19
CA CYS A 23 -14.42 -7.38 2.35
C CYS A 23 -15.02 -8.74 2.74
N ASN A 24 -16.13 -9.15 2.10
CA ASN A 24 -16.79 -10.44 2.31
C ASN A 24 -16.44 -11.45 1.21
N LEU A 25 -15.32 -11.25 0.50
CA LEU A 25 -14.80 -12.15 -0.52
C LEU A 25 -13.64 -12.98 0.09
N PRO A 26 -13.93 -14.08 0.82
CA PRO A 26 -12.92 -14.80 1.61
C PRO A 26 -11.82 -15.46 0.77
N GLU A 27 -12.06 -15.66 -0.52
CA GLU A 27 -11.11 -16.25 -1.46
C GLU A 27 -10.34 -15.21 -2.28
N LEU A 28 -10.52 -13.90 -2.03
CA LEU A 28 -9.86 -12.86 -2.81
C LEU A 28 -8.36 -12.83 -2.49
N VAL A 29 -7.55 -13.11 -3.51
CA VAL A 29 -6.07 -13.20 -3.40
C VAL A 29 -5.40 -11.92 -3.87
N LYS A 30 -5.97 -11.24 -4.87
CA LYS A 30 -5.42 -10.00 -5.43
C LYS A 30 -6.52 -8.96 -5.59
N LEU A 31 -6.27 -7.75 -5.11
CA LEU A 31 -7.12 -6.59 -5.31
C LEU A 31 -6.31 -5.50 -6.01
N ASN A 32 -6.79 -5.11 -7.18
CA ASN A 32 -6.13 -4.17 -8.07
C ASN A 32 -7.08 -3.02 -8.36
N VAL A 33 -6.68 -1.80 -8.01
CA VAL A 33 -7.42 -0.57 -8.30
C VAL A 33 -6.46 0.40 -8.96
N PHE A 34 -6.79 0.84 -10.17
CA PHE A 34 -5.95 1.74 -10.95
C PHE A 34 -6.78 2.85 -11.58
N ASP A 35 -6.20 4.05 -11.69
CA ASP A 35 -6.79 5.21 -12.35
C ASP A 35 -8.22 5.52 -11.87
N SER A 36 -8.49 5.39 -10.57
CA SER A 36 -9.82 5.60 -9.98
C SER A 36 -9.87 6.89 -9.18
N HIS A 37 -10.99 7.18 -8.51
CA HIS A 37 -11.11 8.35 -7.62
C HIS A 37 -11.17 7.96 -6.14
N LEU A 38 -10.60 6.80 -5.81
CA LEU A 38 -10.69 6.15 -4.51
C LEU A 38 -9.93 6.90 -3.40
N THR A 39 -10.67 7.66 -2.61
CA THR A 39 -10.13 8.44 -1.48
C THR A 39 -9.81 7.61 -0.24
N THR A 40 -10.53 6.50 -0.04
CA THR A 40 -10.39 5.63 1.14
C THR A 40 -10.62 4.15 0.81
N LEU A 41 -9.99 3.27 1.59
CA LEU A 41 -10.32 1.83 1.62
C LEU A 41 -11.39 1.56 2.70
N PRO A 42 -12.20 0.49 2.55
CA PRO A 42 -13.17 0.12 3.57
C PRO A 42 -12.48 -0.18 4.91
N ALA A 43 -13.09 0.24 6.02
CA ALA A 43 -12.55 -0.02 7.36
C ALA A 43 -12.40 -1.53 7.67
N ALA A 44 -13.11 -2.40 6.94
CA ALA A 44 -13.03 -3.85 7.06
C ALA A 44 -12.08 -4.51 6.05
N ILE A 45 -11.17 -3.77 5.39
CA ILE A 45 -10.25 -4.36 4.39
C ILE A 45 -9.44 -5.53 4.97
N GLY A 46 -9.10 -5.44 6.27
CA GLY A 46 -8.44 -6.50 7.04
C GLY A 46 -9.14 -7.86 7.06
N ASN A 47 -10.44 -7.94 6.71
CA ASN A 47 -11.17 -9.20 6.63
C ASN A 47 -10.74 -10.06 5.42
N LEU A 48 -10.01 -9.50 4.46
CA LEU A 48 -9.50 -10.22 3.29
C LEU A 48 -8.27 -11.06 3.66
N SER A 49 -8.47 -12.06 4.52
CA SER A 49 -7.40 -12.87 5.10
C SER A 49 -6.53 -13.60 4.07
N GLN A 50 -7.03 -13.89 2.88
CA GLN A 50 -6.29 -14.55 1.79
C GLN A 50 -5.58 -13.56 0.84
N LEU A 51 -5.67 -12.26 1.08
CA LEU A 51 -5.10 -11.25 0.19
C LEU A 51 -3.57 -11.28 0.28
N THR A 52 -2.94 -11.49 -0.86
CA THR A 52 -1.47 -11.53 -1.01
C THR A 52 -0.93 -10.32 -1.76
N SER A 53 -1.79 -9.65 -2.55
CA SER A 53 -1.42 -8.48 -3.34
C SER A 53 -2.53 -7.44 -3.26
N LEU A 54 -2.18 -6.24 -2.80
CA LEU A 54 -3.04 -5.06 -2.83
C LEU A 54 -2.34 -3.98 -3.64
N VAL A 55 -2.95 -3.62 -4.76
CA VAL A 55 -2.49 -2.54 -5.61
C VAL A 55 -3.57 -1.48 -5.70
N VAL A 56 -3.24 -0.25 -5.31
CA VAL A 56 -4.09 0.92 -5.44
C VAL A 56 -3.21 2.04 -5.99
N ARG A 57 -3.16 2.23 -7.31
CA ARG A 57 -2.36 3.32 -7.91
C ARG A 57 -3.23 4.41 -8.50
N ASN A 58 -2.70 5.62 -8.52
CA ASN A 58 -3.32 6.77 -9.20
C ASN A 58 -4.81 6.92 -8.83
N SER A 59 -5.13 6.85 -7.53
CA SER A 59 -6.51 6.80 -7.06
C SER A 59 -6.88 7.85 -6.00
N TYR A 60 -5.97 8.76 -5.65
CA TYR A 60 -6.17 9.80 -4.62
C TYR A 60 -6.37 9.30 -3.19
N LEU A 61 -5.89 8.10 -2.87
CA LEU A 61 -6.03 7.52 -1.53
C LEU A 61 -5.36 8.41 -0.47
N GLU A 62 -6.11 8.88 0.52
CA GLU A 62 -5.62 9.85 1.52
C GLU A 62 -5.09 9.18 2.78
N ARG A 63 -5.66 8.02 3.13
CA ARG A 63 -5.28 7.24 4.32
C ARG A 63 -5.54 5.76 4.11
N LEU A 64 -4.80 4.94 4.85
CA LEU A 64 -5.11 3.53 5.04
C LEU A 64 -5.87 3.33 6.36
N PRO A 65 -6.85 2.41 6.42
CA PRO A 65 -7.48 2.03 7.68
C PRO A 65 -6.52 1.21 8.56
N GLU A 66 -6.67 1.28 9.87
CA GLU A 66 -5.88 0.48 10.83
C GLU A 66 -6.07 -1.05 10.66
N SER A 67 -7.16 -1.48 10.02
CA SER A 67 -7.34 -2.89 9.70
C SER A 67 -6.39 -3.41 8.62
N ILE A 68 -5.61 -2.54 7.95
CA ILE A 68 -4.60 -2.99 6.98
C ILE A 68 -3.62 -3.97 7.63
N GLY A 69 -3.24 -3.77 8.89
CA GLY A 69 -2.34 -4.66 9.62
C GLY A 69 -2.90 -6.05 9.91
N GLN A 70 -4.18 -6.31 9.62
CA GLN A 70 -4.79 -7.64 9.74
C GLN A 70 -4.57 -8.50 8.49
N LEU A 71 -4.08 -7.92 7.39
CA LEU A 71 -3.75 -8.63 6.16
C LEU A 71 -2.42 -9.40 6.30
N THR A 72 -2.38 -10.37 7.21
CA THR A 72 -1.14 -11.07 7.57
C THR A 72 -0.52 -11.85 6.42
N ASN A 73 -1.28 -12.22 5.38
CA ASN A 73 -0.79 -12.89 4.17
C ASN A 73 -0.34 -11.93 3.06
N LEU A 74 -0.42 -10.61 3.27
CA LEU A 74 -0.06 -9.62 2.26
C LEU A 74 1.45 -9.64 2.01
N ALA A 75 1.84 -9.94 0.77
CA ALA A 75 3.22 -9.98 0.33
C ALA A 75 3.62 -8.74 -0.49
N TYR A 76 2.66 -8.15 -1.21
CA TYR A 76 2.87 -7.02 -2.10
C TYR A 76 1.85 -5.92 -1.81
N LEU A 77 2.34 -4.73 -1.45
CA LEU A 77 1.52 -3.54 -1.22
C LEU A 77 2.00 -2.39 -2.09
N ASP A 78 1.20 -2.00 -3.06
CA ASP A 78 1.55 -0.91 -3.96
C ASP A 78 0.50 0.21 -3.90
N LEU A 79 0.96 1.38 -3.47
CA LEU A 79 0.13 2.56 -3.23
C LEU A 79 0.68 3.77 -3.98
N GLN A 80 1.37 3.58 -5.10
CA GLN A 80 1.99 4.65 -5.87
C GLN A 80 0.97 5.71 -6.35
N VAL A 81 1.40 6.97 -6.41
CA VAL A 81 0.62 8.08 -6.96
C VAL A 81 -0.72 8.22 -6.24
N ASN A 82 -0.67 8.41 -4.92
CA ASN A 82 -1.84 8.71 -4.11
C ASN A 82 -1.59 9.98 -3.28
N ARG A 83 -2.36 10.19 -2.22
CA ARG A 83 -2.31 11.37 -1.36
C ARG A 83 -2.07 10.98 0.10
N LEU A 84 -1.42 9.84 0.33
CA LEU A 84 -1.13 9.36 1.67
C LEU A 84 -0.18 10.33 2.37
N THR A 85 -0.57 10.80 3.55
CA THR A 85 0.27 11.67 4.40
C THR A 85 0.90 10.91 5.56
N VAL A 86 0.30 9.80 5.95
CA VAL A 86 0.71 8.95 7.06
C VAL A 86 0.37 7.50 6.78
N LEU A 87 1.17 6.59 7.34
CA LEU A 87 0.86 5.17 7.39
C LEU A 87 0.35 4.80 8.80
N PRO A 88 -0.69 3.96 8.91
CA PRO A 88 -1.18 3.52 10.21
C PRO A 88 -0.14 2.68 10.95
N GLN A 89 -0.12 2.74 12.29
CA GLN A 89 0.87 2.00 13.08
C GLN A 89 0.75 0.48 12.90
N SER A 90 -0.47 0.00 12.64
CA SER A 90 -0.75 -1.40 12.31
C SER A 90 -0.04 -1.92 11.06
N ILE A 91 0.50 -1.06 10.18
CA ILE A 91 1.25 -1.52 9.01
C ILE A 91 2.44 -2.39 9.41
N ALA A 92 3.05 -2.15 10.58
CA ALA A 92 4.12 -2.96 11.13
C ALA A 92 3.71 -4.41 11.44
N ASN A 93 2.41 -4.73 11.47
CA ASN A 93 1.90 -6.07 11.67
C ASN A 93 1.88 -6.92 10.38
N LEU A 94 2.21 -6.33 9.23
CA LEU A 94 2.27 -7.04 7.95
C LEU A 94 3.52 -7.94 7.87
N GLN A 95 3.48 -9.05 8.60
CA GLN A 95 4.64 -9.92 8.78
C GLN A 95 5.13 -10.55 7.48
N ASN A 96 4.26 -10.82 6.51
CA ASN A 96 4.66 -11.44 5.24
C ASN A 96 4.94 -10.42 4.12
N LEU A 97 4.99 -9.11 4.43
CA LEU A 97 5.20 -8.09 3.42
C LEU A 97 6.65 -8.06 2.96
N ILE A 98 6.85 -8.37 1.69
CA ILE A 98 8.17 -8.47 1.04
C ILE A 98 8.46 -7.21 0.23
N GLU A 99 7.42 -6.63 -0.36
CA GLU A 99 7.53 -5.44 -1.19
C GLU A 99 6.44 -4.43 -0.85
N ILE A 100 6.87 -3.19 -0.65
CA ILE A 100 5.99 -2.04 -0.54
C ILE A 100 6.43 -0.97 -1.54
N ASP A 101 5.48 -0.27 -2.15
CA ASP A 101 5.74 0.90 -2.98
C ASP A 101 4.81 2.05 -2.60
N LEU A 102 5.42 3.19 -2.28
CA LEU A 102 4.74 4.39 -1.81
C LEU A 102 5.14 5.62 -2.64
N TRP A 103 5.74 5.42 -3.82
CA TRP A 103 6.23 6.52 -4.64
C TRP A 103 5.13 7.54 -4.95
N ASN A 104 5.49 8.83 -4.92
CA ASN A 104 4.58 9.94 -5.20
C ASN A 104 3.36 9.96 -4.25
N ASN A 105 3.65 9.96 -2.95
CA ASN A 105 2.72 10.26 -1.87
C ASN A 105 3.35 11.30 -0.92
N PRO A 106 2.60 12.26 -0.39
CA PRO A 106 3.12 13.25 0.56
C PRO A 106 3.32 12.70 1.99
N ILE A 107 4.00 11.55 2.14
CA ILE A 107 4.23 10.90 3.45
C ILE A 107 5.46 11.53 4.12
N ASP A 108 5.24 12.14 5.28
CA ASP A 108 6.31 12.83 6.04
C ASP A 108 7.16 11.87 6.89
N ASP A 109 6.56 10.79 7.41
CA ASP A 109 7.23 9.82 8.28
C ASP A 109 7.13 8.40 7.72
N LEU A 110 8.29 7.85 7.38
CA LEU A 110 8.45 6.47 6.89
C LEU A 110 9.19 5.58 7.90
N SER A 111 9.44 6.05 9.12
CA SER A 111 10.13 5.28 10.17
C SER A 111 9.41 3.97 10.51
N ILE A 112 8.08 3.93 10.35
CA ILE A 112 7.29 2.71 10.55
C ILE A 112 7.60 1.61 9.52
N VAL A 113 8.05 1.98 8.32
CA VAL A 113 8.44 1.03 7.25
C VAL A 113 9.73 0.31 7.62
N GLU A 114 10.64 0.99 8.34
CA GLU A 114 11.90 0.38 8.83
C GLU A 114 11.66 -0.71 9.89
N ARG A 115 10.46 -0.76 10.47
CA ARG A 115 10.05 -1.76 11.47
C ARG A 115 9.43 -3.01 10.83
N LEU A 116 9.26 -3.04 9.51
CA LEU A 116 8.70 -4.20 8.82
C LEU A 116 9.73 -5.36 8.78
N PRO A 117 9.36 -6.55 9.28
CA PRO A 117 10.34 -7.60 9.58
C PRO A 117 10.92 -8.31 8.34
N ASN A 118 10.19 -8.35 7.23
CA ASN A 118 10.54 -9.17 6.05
C ASN A 118 10.61 -8.35 4.75
N LEU A 119 10.83 -7.04 4.86
CA LEU A 119 10.79 -6.15 3.71
C LEU A 119 12.12 -6.22 2.92
N ASP A 120 12.11 -7.00 1.84
CA ASP A 120 13.27 -7.17 0.96
C ASP A 120 13.46 -5.97 0.02
N ARG A 121 12.37 -5.30 -0.37
CA ARG A 121 12.41 -4.19 -1.33
C ARG A 121 11.40 -3.09 -1.00
N TYR A 122 11.92 -1.91 -0.70
CA TYR A 122 11.19 -0.65 -0.74
C TYR A 122 12.03 0.36 -1.51
N CYS A 123 11.47 0.91 -2.61
CA CYS A 123 12.22 1.76 -3.51
C CYS A 123 12.61 3.08 -2.81
N ARG A 124 13.90 3.33 -2.60
CA ARG A 124 14.41 4.62 -2.04
C ARG A 124 14.10 5.83 -2.94
N GLN A 125 13.67 5.64 -4.19
CA GLN A 125 13.15 6.73 -5.02
C GLN A 125 11.83 7.29 -4.47
N SER A 126 11.08 6.52 -3.68
CA SER A 126 9.94 7.01 -2.91
C SER A 126 10.34 8.13 -1.95
N LEU A 127 11.52 8.05 -1.31
CA LEU A 127 12.00 9.13 -0.42
C LEU A 127 12.21 10.44 -1.18
N TYR A 128 12.84 10.39 -2.37
CA TYR A 128 13.15 11.58 -3.17
C TYR A 128 11.90 12.36 -3.60
N PHE A 129 10.76 11.69 -3.84
CA PHE A 129 9.53 12.36 -4.30
C PHE A 129 8.46 12.51 -3.21
N ASN A 130 8.60 11.82 -2.07
CA ASN A 130 7.69 11.99 -0.93
C ASN A 130 8.13 13.16 -0.01
N THR A 131 9.41 13.55 0.01
CA THR A 131 9.98 14.51 1.00
C THR A 131 10.52 15.85 0.45
N LEU A 132 10.42 16.13 -0.85
CA LEU A 132 11.06 17.31 -1.47
C LEU A 132 10.41 18.68 -1.17
N THR A 133 9.50 18.81 -0.20
CA THR A 133 9.05 20.12 0.30
C THR A 133 9.73 20.58 1.59
N SER A 134 10.53 19.76 2.30
CA SER A 134 11.12 20.21 3.58
C SER A 134 12.58 19.86 3.86
N TYR A 135 13.27 19.08 3.02
CA TYR A 135 14.61 18.56 3.36
C TYR A 135 15.66 18.70 2.24
N ILE A 136 15.79 19.90 1.67
CA ILE A 136 17.02 20.31 0.99
C ILE A 136 18.00 20.70 2.11
N ASP A 137 18.80 19.76 2.67
CA ASP A 137 20.08 20.06 3.36
C ASP A 137 20.74 18.86 4.12
N LYS A 138 20.63 17.61 3.65
CA LYS A 138 21.56 16.56 4.11
C LYS A 138 22.15 15.74 2.97
N PRO A 139 23.48 15.63 2.86
CA PRO A 139 24.13 14.94 1.75
C PRO A 139 24.00 13.42 1.96
N LEU A 140 23.21 12.75 1.12
CA LEU A 140 23.08 11.29 1.12
C LEU A 140 24.10 10.63 0.19
N ILE A 141 25.37 10.97 0.35
CA ILE A 141 26.49 10.18 -0.19
C ILE A 141 26.88 9.17 0.90
N LYS A 142 26.29 7.97 0.88
CA LYS A 142 26.94 6.81 1.51
C LYS A 142 26.48 5.42 1.06
N TYR A 143 25.41 5.29 0.29
CA TYR A 143 24.88 3.95 -0.03
C TYR A 143 24.38 3.81 -1.48
N VAL A 144 25.20 4.29 -2.43
CA VAL A 144 25.04 3.96 -3.86
C VAL A 144 25.91 2.74 -4.16
N HIS A 145 25.26 1.59 -4.34
CA HIS A 145 25.68 0.54 -5.28
C HIS A 145 24.43 0.34 -6.15
N LEU A 146 24.35 0.69 -7.42
CA LEU A 146 25.29 1.15 -8.45
C LEU A 146 24.62 2.32 -9.21
#